data_AF-A0AAX0WNJ8-F1
#
_entry.id   AF-A0AAX0WNJ8-F1
#
_cell.length_a   1.000
_cell.length_b   1.000
_cell.length_c   1.000
_cell.angle_alpha   90.00
_cell.angle_beta   90.00
_cell.angle_gamma   90.00
#
_symmetry.space_group_name_H-M   'P 1'
#
loop_
_entity.id
_entity.type
_entity.pdbx_description
1 polymer ?
#
loop_
_entity_poly.entity_id
_entity_poly.type
_entity_poly.pdbx_seq_one_letter_code
_entity_poly.pdbx_strand_id
1 'polypeptide(L)'
;MASFADLAGVRMPEGKDAVSYIDILSGNSARQRNYMVVDHTVITGDGWKLTQKQNKPFLFQIGKDPEERHNLAETRKDQLEKLRAIYRKEVGSPRKDR
;
A
#
# COMPACT_ATOMS: atom_id res chain seq x y z
N MET A 1 -1.76 -4.20 15.02
CA MET A 1 -0.85 -4.91 15.95
C MET A 1 0.34 -4.04 16.34
N ALA A 2 1.14 -3.53 15.40
CA ALA A 2 2.34 -2.71 15.68
C ALA A 2 2.12 -1.58 16.71
N SER A 3 1.14 -0.71 16.50
CA SER A 3 0.90 0.41 17.43
C SER A 3 0.53 -0.05 18.84
N PHE A 4 -0.23 -1.14 18.98
CA PHE A 4 -0.60 -1.67 20.31
C PHE A 4 0.58 -2.34 21.00
N ALA A 5 1.46 -3.00 20.25
CA ALA A 5 2.68 -3.59 20.80
C ALA A 5 3.60 -2.50 21.36
N ASP A 6 3.79 -1.41 20.61
CA ASP A 6 4.55 -0.25 21.09
C ASP A 6 3.91 0.40 22.32
N LEU A 7 2.58 0.61 22.30
CA LEU A 7 1.85 1.16 23.46
C LEU A 7 1.98 0.28 24.70
N ALA A 8 1.96 -1.04 24.54
CA ALA A 8 2.08 -1.99 25.63
C ALA A 8 3.54 -2.28 26.03
N GLY A 9 4.52 -1.71 25.33
CA GLY A 9 5.95 -1.97 25.56
C GLY A 9 6.36 -3.42 25.26
N VAL A 10 5.62 -4.12 24.40
CA VAL A 10 5.90 -5.51 24.03
C VAL A 10 6.52 -5.59 22.64
N ARG A 11 7.42 -6.56 22.46
CA ARG A 11 8.07 -6.75 21.15
C ARG A 11 7.05 -7.24 20.12
N MET A 12 7.02 -6.57 18.96
CA MET A 12 6.23 -7.05 17.82
C MET A 12 6.73 -8.43 17.36
N PRO A 13 5.81 -9.39 17.09
CA PRO A 13 6.19 -10.65 16.48
C PRO A 13 6.95 -10.40 15.19
N GLU A 14 8.05 -11.12 15.00
CA GLU A 14 8.87 -10.98 13.81
C GLU A 14 8.00 -11.20 12.56
N GLY A 15 8.18 -10.29 11.61
CA GLY A 15 7.63 -10.46 10.28
C GLY A 15 6.18 -10.14 10.00
N LYS A 16 5.53 -9.46 10.92
CA LYS A 16 4.33 -8.70 10.57
C LYS A 16 4.71 -7.51 9.71
N ASP A 17 4.00 -7.33 8.60
CA ASP A 17 4.13 -6.14 7.73
C ASP A 17 3.49 -4.88 8.33
N ALA A 18 3.09 -4.92 9.61
CA ALA A 18 2.47 -3.80 10.29
C ALA A 18 3.51 -2.73 10.65
N VAL A 19 3.17 -1.46 10.45
CA VAL A 19 3.98 -0.32 10.91
C VAL A 19 3.24 0.32 12.07
N SER A 20 3.98 0.76 13.06
CA SER A 20 3.42 1.47 14.19
C SER A 20 3.01 2.88 13.79
N TYR A 21 1.89 3.33 14.33
CA TYR A 21 1.40 4.69 14.19
C TYR A 21 1.63 5.52 15.45
N ILE A 22 2.47 5.04 16.39
CA ILE A 22 2.68 5.72 17.68
C ILE A 22 3.14 7.16 17.51
N ASP A 23 4.04 7.43 16.57
CA ASP A 23 4.50 8.79 16.26
C ASP A 23 3.33 9.71 15.90
N ILE A 24 2.42 9.24 15.03
CA ILE A 24 1.22 9.99 14.63
C ILE A 24 0.32 10.23 15.84
N LEU A 25 0.08 9.20 16.65
CA LEU A 25 -0.77 9.29 17.84
C LEU A 25 -0.19 10.21 18.91
N SER A 26 1.14 10.36 18.95
CA SER A 26 1.86 11.29 19.81
C SER A 26 1.98 12.71 19.22
N GLY A 27 1.36 12.99 18.07
CA GLY A 27 1.38 14.30 17.41
C GLY A 27 2.64 14.59 16.60
N ASN A 28 3.51 13.60 16.40
CA ASN A 28 4.73 13.71 15.61
C ASN A 28 4.49 13.32 14.15
N SER A 29 5.34 13.85 13.27
CA SER A 29 5.41 13.40 11.88
C SER A 29 5.97 11.99 11.80
N ALA A 30 5.20 11.05 11.25
CA ALA A 30 5.67 9.70 10.98
C ALA A 30 6.25 9.56 9.58
N ARG A 31 7.16 8.60 9.41
CA ARG A 31 7.67 8.22 8.08
C ARG A 31 6.51 7.66 7.24
N GLN A 32 6.19 8.33 6.13
CA GLN A 32 5.20 7.80 5.18
C GLN A 32 5.69 6.50 4.54
N ARG A 33 4.76 5.56 4.37
CA ARG A 33 4.99 4.38 3.55
C ARG A 33 5.07 4.78 2.09
N ASN A 34 6.00 4.18 1.36
CA ASN A 34 6.12 4.40 -0.08
C ASN A 34 4.87 3.88 -0.83
N TYR A 35 4.31 2.75 -0.38
CA TYR A 35 3.10 2.14 -0.90
C TYR A 35 2.46 1.19 0.12
N MET A 36 1.24 0.77 -0.17
CA MET A 36 0.49 -0.28 0.53
C MET A 36 -0.04 -1.28 -0.48
N VAL A 37 -0.09 -2.55 -0.10
CA VAL A 37 -0.71 -3.61 -0.89
C VAL A 37 -1.84 -4.23 -0.05
N VAL A 38 -3.02 -4.31 -0.66
CA VAL A 38 -4.22 -4.89 -0.05
C VAL A 38 -4.86 -5.80 -1.09
N ASP A 39 -4.81 -7.11 -0.86
CA ASP A 39 -5.30 -8.11 -1.80
C ASP A 39 -4.70 -7.87 -3.21
N HIS A 40 -5.52 -7.64 -4.24
CA HIS A 40 -5.06 -7.35 -5.61
C HIS A 40 -4.86 -5.85 -5.89
N THR A 41 -4.69 -5.03 -4.84
CA THR A 41 -4.62 -3.57 -4.95
C THR A 41 -3.29 -3.03 -4.43
N VAL A 42 -2.67 -2.12 -5.20
CA VAL A 42 -1.49 -1.35 -4.79
C VAL A 42 -1.88 0.13 -4.72
N ILE A 43 -1.54 0.79 -3.62
CA ILE A 43 -1.73 2.25 -3.44
C ILE A 43 -0.39 2.87 -3.09
N THR A 44 0.06 3.88 -3.83
CA THR A 44 1.32 4.58 -3.59
C THR A 44 1.10 5.91 -2.87
N GLY A 45 2.13 6.40 -2.18
CA GLY A 45 2.05 7.66 -1.42
C GLY A 45 1.80 8.91 -2.28
N ASP A 46 2.12 8.85 -3.58
CA ASP A 46 1.82 9.89 -4.58
C ASP A 46 0.42 9.74 -5.21
N GLY A 47 -0.46 8.92 -4.62
CA GLY A 47 -1.88 8.85 -4.94
C GLY A 47 -2.26 7.91 -6.09
N TRP A 48 -1.34 7.11 -6.62
CA TRP A 48 -1.72 6.12 -7.62
C TRP A 48 -2.31 4.87 -6.97
N LYS A 49 -3.41 4.39 -7.54
CA LYS A 49 -4.06 3.14 -7.16
C LYS A 49 -4.15 2.22 -8.39
N LEU A 50 -3.62 1.01 -8.26
CA LEU A 50 -3.84 -0.09 -9.19
C LEU A 50 -4.70 -1.14 -8.49
N THR A 51 -5.77 -1.60 -9.13
CA THR A 51 -6.56 -2.73 -8.67
C THR A 51 -6.91 -3.66 -9.83
N GLN A 52 -7.28 -4.90 -9.53
CA GLN A 52 -7.77 -5.86 -10.51
C GLN A 52 -9.22 -6.24 -10.20
N LYS A 53 -10.10 -6.12 -11.20
CA LYS A 53 -11.50 -6.55 -11.10
C LYS A 53 -11.83 -7.39 -12.32
N GLN A 54 -12.32 -8.62 -12.10
CA GLN A 54 -12.63 -9.57 -13.18
C GLN A 54 -11.47 -9.74 -14.18
N ASN A 55 -10.25 -9.88 -13.65
CA ASN A 55 -9.01 -9.99 -14.44
C ASN A 55 -8.66 -8.78 -15.33
N LYS A 56 -9.37 -7.66 -15.18
CA LYS A 56 -9.07 -6.41 -15.88
C LYS A 56 -8.35 -5.44 -14.94
N PRO A 57 -7.26 -4.78 -15.41
CA PRO A 57 -6.56 -3.78 -14.62
C PRO A 57 -7.36 -2.47 -14.60
N PHE A 58 -7.41 -1.85 -13.43
CA PHE A 58 -7.92 -0.50 -13.24
C PHE A 58 -6.84 0.35 -12.57
N LEU A 59 -6.56 1.51 -13.15
CA LEU A 59 -5.56 2.44 -12.67
C LEU A 59 -6.21 3.80 -12.43
N PHE A 60 -6.03 4.35 -11.24
CA PHE A 60 -6.59 5.63 -10.84
C PHE A 60 -5.53 6.52 -10.19
N GLN A 61 -5.75 7.82 -10.26
CA GLN A 61 -5.00 8.81 -9.50
C GLN A 61 -5.94 9.41 -8.46
N ILE A 62 -6.02 8.79 -7.28
CA ILE A 62 -7.02 9.08 -6.24
C ILE A 62 -6.83 10.45 -5.58
N GLY A 63 -5.66 11.08 -5.72
CA GLY A 63 -5.48 12.47 -5.31
C GLY A 63 -6.22 13.49 -6.20
N LYS A 64 -6.56 13.10 -7.45
CA LYS A 64 -7.28 13.94 -8.42
C LYS A 64 -8.67 13.40 -8.75
N ASP A 65 -8.86 12.09 -8.62
CA ASP A 65 -10.10 11.37 -8.90
C ASP A 65 -10.43 10.44 -7.71
N PRO A 66 -10.84 11.01 -6.56
CA PRO A 66 -11.07 10.24 -5.33
C PRO A 66 -12.24 9.26 -5.46
N GLU A 67 -13.15 9.49 -6.40
CA GLU A 67 -14.30 8.62 -6.68
C GLU A 67 -13.99 7.57 -7.77
N GLU A 68 -12.74 7.52 -8.27
CA GLU A 68 -12.26 6.50 -9.21
C GLU A 68 -13.12 6.38 -10.47
N ARG A 69 -13.60 7.53 -10.98
CA ARG A 69 -14.50 7.59 -12.15
C ARG A 69 -13.76 7.35 -13.47
N HIS A 70 -12.47 7.61 -13.52
CA HIS A 70 -11.68 7.63 -14.75
C HIS A 70 -10.58 6.56 -14.71
N ASN A 71 -10.83 5.42 -15.35
CA ASN A 71 -9.79 4.40 -15.49
C ASN A 71 -8.71 4.86 -16.47
N LEU A 72 -7.46 4.91 -16.00
CA LEU A 72 -6.28 5.34 -16.74
C LEU A 72 -5.41 4.17 -17.23
N ALA A 73 -5.83 2.92 -17.06
CA ALA A 73 -5.01 1.75 -17.38
C ALA A 73 -4.59 1.69 -18.86
N GLU A 74 -5.44 2.18 -19.77
CA GLU A 74 -5.15 2.17 -21.21
C GLU A 74 -4.27 3.36 -21.65
N THR A 75 -4.41 4.50 -20.97
CA THR A 75 -3.75 5.77 -21.35
C THR A 75 -2.44 6.02 -20.62
N ARG A 76 -2.19 5.33 -19.49
CA ARG A 76 -0.99 5.51 -18.64
C ARG A 76 -0.24 4.19 -18.44
N LYS A 77 0.23 3.59 -19.56
CA LYS A 77 0.89 2.28 -19.58
C LYS A 77 2.16 2.21 -18.71
N ASP A 78 2.98 3.26 -18.70
CA ASP A 78 4.22 3.29 -17.89
C ASP A 78 3.90 3.21 -16.39
N GLN A 79 2.89 3.97 -15.96
CA GLN A 79 2.45 3.99 -14.58
C GLN A 79 1.78 2.66 -14.19
N LEU A 80 1.01 2.08 -15.11
CA LEU A 80 0.43 0.75 -14.93
C LEU A 80 1.53 -0.29 -14.68
N GLU A 81 2.58 -0.33 -15.49
CA GLU A 81 3.67 -1.29 -15.31
C GLU A 81 4.48 -1.04 -14.03
N LYS A 82 4.69 0.22 -13.65
CA LYS A 82 5.32 0.56 -12.37
C LYS A 82 4.57 -0.05 -11.19
N LEU A 83 3.25 0.12 -11.12
CA LEU A 83 2.45 -0.44 -10.03
C LEU A 83 2.32 -1.97 -10.13
N ARG A 84 2.29 -2.55 -11.34
CA ARG A 84 2.36 -4.00 -11.54
C ARG A 84 3.67 -4.59 -11.05
N ALA A 85 4.80 -3.89 -11.24
CA ALA A 85 6.09 -4.33 -10.74
C ALA A 85 6.12 -4.37 -9.20
N ILE A 86 5.51 -3.37 -8.54
CA ILE A 86 5.31 -3.39 -7.08
C ILE A 86 4.45 -4.59 -6.68
N TYR A 87 3.31 -4.79 -7.34
CA TYR A 87 2.43 -5.93 -7.04
C TYR A 87 3.15 -7.27 -7.18
N ARG A 88 3.83 -7.52 -8.31
CA ARG A 88 4.59 -8.77 -8.54
C ARG A 88 5.69 -9.01 -7.51
N LYS A 89 6.29 -7.94 -6.99
CA LYS A 89 7.30 -8.03 -5.93
C LYS A 89 6.71 -8.48 -4.60
N GLU A 90 5.50 -8.02 -4.27
CA GLU A 90 4.86 -8.27 -2.98
C GLU A 90 4.02 -9.57 -2.97
N VAL A 91 3.42 -9.94 -4.11
CA VAL A 91 2.64 -11.17 -4.26
C VAL A 91 3.52 -12.39 -4.08
N GLY A 92 3.16 -13.25 -3.13
CA GLY A 92 3.93 -14.45 -2.83
C GLY A 92 5.33 -14.15 -2.29
N SER A 93 5.63 -12.88 -1.98
CA SER A 93 6.85 -12.54 -1.25
C SER A 93 6.85 -13.30 0.08
N PRO A 94 8.03 -13.74 0.56
CA PRO A 94 8.13 -14.30 1.89
C PRO A 94 7.51 -13.29 2.84
N ARG A 95 6.44 -13.71 3.51
CA ARG A 95 6.01 -12.99 4.69
C ARG A 95 7.24 -12.90 5.57
N LYS A 96 7.50 -11.72 6.10
CA LYS A 96 8.73 -11.49 6.86
C LYS A 96 8.73 -12.28 8.18
N ASP A 97 7.69 -13.09 8.44
CA ASP A 97 7.44 -13.89 9.66
C ASP A 97 8.27 -15.17 9.62
N ARG A 98 9.55 -14.99 9.96
CA ARG A 98 10.40 -16.07 10.45
C ARG A 98 10.59 -15.95 11.96
#